data_AF-A0A377WM44-F1
#
_entry.id   AF-A0A377WM44-F1
#
_cell.length_a   1.000
_cell.length_b   1.000
_cell.length_c   1.000
_cell.angle_alpha   90.00
_cell.angle_beta   90.00
_cell.angle_gamma   90.00
#
_symmetry.space_group_name_H-M   'P 1'
#
loop_
_entity.id
_entity.type
_entity.pdbx_description
1 polymer ?
#
loop_
_entity_poly.entity_id
_entity_poly.type
_entity_poly.pdbx_seq_one_letter_code
_entity_poly.pdbx_strand_id
1 'polypeptide(L)' 'MSQNIYDDPQFFAGYATLDRSVKGLEGAPEWPSLQAMLPPITGLRVVDLGCGYGWFCPLGTAAGSQPDNRF' A
#
# COMPACT_ATOMS: atom_id res chain seq x y z
N MET A 1 -18.54 15.34 10.03
CA MET A 1 -17.73 14.36 9.28
C MET A 1 -16.31 14.48 9.78
N SER A 2 -15.66 13.40 10.19
CA SER A 2 -14.27 13.42 10.63
C SER A 2 -13.35 13.56 9.42
N GLN A 3 -12.49 14.57 9.42
CA GLN A 3 -11.44 14.74 8.40
C GLN A 3 -10.56 13.48 8.36
N ASN A 4 -10.16 13.06 7.16
CA ASN A 4 -9.19 11.99 7.03
C ASN A 4 -7.85 12.46 7.61
N ILE A 5 -7.26 11.71 8.55
CA ILE A 5 -5.97 12.05 9.15
C ILE A 5 -4.83 12.03 8.11
N TYR A 6 -5.01 11.33 6.99
CA TYR A 6 -4.06 11.34 5.88
C TYR A 6 -4.05 12.66 5.08
N ASP A 7 -5.05 13.53 5.26
CA ASP A 7 -5.06 14.88 4.67
C ASP A 7 -4.12 15.83 5.43
N ASP A 8 -3.71 15.48 6.65
CA ASP A 8 -2.73 16.24 7.42
C ASP A 8 -1.33 16.00 6.83
N PRO A 9 -0.68 17.03 6.25
CA PRO A 9 0.62 16.87 5.62
C PRO A 9 1.71 16.40 6.59
N GLN A 10 1.63 16.77 7.87
CA GLN A 10 2.60 16.36 8.88
C GLN A 10 2.43 14.88 9.23
N PHE A 11 1.18 14.42 9.37
CA PHE A 11 0.89 13.02 9.60
C PHE A 11 1.32 12.17 8.39
N PHE A 12 0.96 12.61 7.18
CA PHE A 12 1.31 11.92 5.94
C PHE A 12 2.83 11.84 5.75
N ALA A 13 3.57 12.92 6.02
CA ALA A 13 5.02 12.92 5.94
C ALA A 13 5.64 11.89 6.89
N GLY A 14 5.14 11.77 8.13
CA GLY A 14 5.58 10.73 9.06
C GLY A 14 5.24 9.32 8.57
N TYR A 15 4.02 9.11 8.09
CA TYR A 15 3.57 7.84 7.54
C TYR A 15 4.39 7.38 6.32
N ALA A 16 4.79 8.31 5.45
CA ALA A 16 5.62 8.05 4.27
C ALA A 16 7.02 7.52 4.63
N THR A 17 7.51 7.75 5.86
CA THR A 17 8.82 7.26 6.32
C THR A 17 8.81 5.83 6.85
N LEU A 18 7.64 5.22 7.06
CA LEU A 18 7.57 3.87 7.60
C LEU A 18 8.24 2.87 6.65
N ASP A 19 8.88 1.84 7.22
CA ASP A 19 9.59 0.84 6.42
C ASP A 19 8.71 0.17 5.37
N ARG A 20 7.42 -0.09 5.67
CA ARG A 20 6.44 -0.59 4.69
C ARG A 20 6.13 0.38 3.54
N SER A 21 6.29 1.68 3.77
CA SER A 21 6.09 2.73 2.76
C SER A 21 7.32 2.82 1.85
N VAL A 22 8.52 2.69 2.43
CA VAL A 22 9.81 2.87 1.73
C VAL A 22 10.32 1.59 1.06
N LYS A 23 10.26 0.45 1.76
CA LYS A 23 10.83 -0.84 1.34
C LYS A 23 9.78 -1.78 0.75
N GLY A 24 8.55 -1.30 0.56
CA GLY A 24 7.43 -2.10 0.04
C GLY A 24 7.17 -3.35 0.86
N LEU A 25 6.92 -4.47 0.17
CA LEU A 25 6.60 -5.76 0.80
C LEU A 25 7.73 -6.30 1.70
N GLU A 26 8.99 -5.94 1.44
CA GLU A 26 10.13 -6.31 2.31
C GLU A 26 10.12 -5.53 3.63
N GLY A 27 9.52 -4.34 3.66
CA GLY A 27 9.31 -3.53 4.85
C GLY A 27 8.02 -3.85 5.62
N ALA A 28 7.22 -4.79 5.12
CA ALA A 28 5.98 -5.24 5.73
C ALA A 28 6.21 -6.61 6.41
N PRO A 29 6.59 -6.66 7.70
CA PRO A 29 6.89 -7.92 8.39
C PRO A 29 5.70 -8.90 8.44
N GLU A 30 4.48 -8.39 8.32
CA GLU A 30 3.25 -9.18 8.25
C GLU A 30 3.04 -9.87 6.90
N TRP A 31 3.73 -9.42 5.84
CA TRP A 31 3.46 -9.87 4.47
C TRP A 31 3.64 -11.38 4.25
N PRO A 32 4.72 -12.03 4.70
CA PRO A 32 4.88 -13.48 4.52
C PRO A 32 3.73 -14.29 5.16
N SER A 33 3.25 -13.85 6.32
CA SER A 33 2.12 -14.49 7.01
C SER A 33 0.81 -14.28 6.27
N LEU A 34 0.55 -13.07 5.75
CA LEU A 34 -0.62 -12.77 4.92
C LEU A 34 -0.60 -13.57 3.62
N GLN A 35 0.54 -13.61 2.93
CA GLN A 35 0.73 -14.34 1.69
C GLN A 35 0.46 -15.84 1.86
N ALA A 36 0.86 -16.42 3.00
CA ALA A 36 0.63 -17.83 3.32
C ALA A 36 -0.86 -18.18 3.51
N MET A 37 -1.72 -17.21 3.83
CA MET A 37 -3.16 -17.42 3.97
C MET A 37 -3.93 -17.25 2.66
N LEU A 38 -3.31 -16.65 1.64
CA LEU A 38 -3.98 -16.41 0.37
C LEU A 38 -4.08 -17.70 -0.45
N PRO A 39 -5.23 -17.98 -1.08
CA PRO A 39 -5.30 -19.04 -2.09
C PRO A 39 -4.50 -18.65 -3.34
N PRO A 40 -4.23 -19.58 -4.26
CA PRO A 40 -3.65 -19.23 -5.56
C PRO A 40 -4.48 -18.13 -6.25
N ILE A 41 -3.86 -16.97 -6.51
CA ILE A 41 -4.55 -15.78 -7.04
C ILE A 41 -4.56 -15.68 -8.57
N THR A 42 -3.90 -16.61 -9.26
CA THR A 42 -3.82 -16.62 -10.73
C THR A 42 -5.20 -16.76 -11.36
N GLY A 43 -5.57 -15.81 -12.22
CA GLY A 43 -6.86 -15.79 -12.92
C GLY A 43 -8.04 -15.26 -12.09
N LEU A 44 -7.80 -14.80 -10.85
CA LEU A 44 -8.82 -14.16 -10.03
C LEU A 44 -8.83 -12.64 -10.24
N ARG A 45 -9.99 -12.03 -10.04
CA ARG A 45 -10.12 -10.57 -9.92
C ARG A 45 -9.93 -10.20 -8.45
N VAL A 46 -8.86 -9.49 -8.14
CA VAL A 46 -8.50 -9.08 -6.77
C VAL A 46 -8.67 -7.58 -6.63
N VAL A 47 -9.19 -7.14 -5.48
CA VAL A 47 -9.27 -5.73 -5.08
C VAL A 47 -8.30 -5.52 -3.93
N ASP A 48 -7.42 -4.54 -4.07
CA ASP A 48 -6.47 -4.11 -3.04
C ASP A 48 -7.00 -2.83 -2.37
N LEU A 49 -7.50 -2.96 -1.13
CA LEU A 49 -8.06 -1.86 -0.36
C LEU A 49 -7.00 -1.28 0.57
N GLY A 50 -6.78 0.04 0.47
CA GLY A 50 -5.71 0.68 1.22
C GLY A 50 -4.32 0.33 0.67
N CYS A 51 -4.22 0.21 -0.66
CA CYS A 51 -3.00 -0.17 -1.37
C CYS A 51 -1.80 0.77 -1.08
N GLY A 52 -2.07 1.97 -0.56
CA GLY A 52 -1.04 2.97 -0.26
C GLY A 52 -0.21 3.26 -1.51
N TYR A 53 1.05 2.81 -1.50
CA TYR A 53 1.98 2.96 -2.62
C TYR A 53 1.87 1.85 -3.69
N GLY A 54 0.87 0.97 -3.62
CA GLY A 54 0.57 -0.02 -4.67
C GLY A 54 1.42 -1.28 -4.64
N TRP A 55 2.16 -1.53 -3.56
CA TRP A 55 3.13 -2.65 -3.47
C TRP A 55 2.53 -4.05 -3.62
N PHE A 56 1.24 -4.23 -3.32
CA PHE A 56 0.55 -5.53 -3.40
C PHE A 56 0.03 -5.86 -4.80
N CYS A 57 -0.04 -4.89 -5.72
CA CYS A 57 -0.57 -5.10 -7.06
C CYS A 57 0.57 -5.23 -8.09
N PRO A 58 0.83 -6.43 -8.65
CA PRO A 58 1.86 -6.61 -9.67
C PRO A 58 1.47 -6.04 -11.05
N LEU A 59 0.22 -5.60 -11.24
CA LEU A 59 -0.22 -4.89 -12.45
C LEU A 59 0.26 -3.44 -12.43
N GLY A 60 1.51 -3.26 -12.87
CA GLY A 60 1.94 -2.10 -13.64
C GLY A 60 1.68 -0.72 -13.03
N THR A 61 2.58 -0.28 -12.15
CA THR A 61 3.36 0.92 -12.50
C THR A 61 4.76 0.75 -11.92
N ALA A 62 5.68 0.25 -12.76
CA ALA A 62 7.08 0.52 -12.54
C ALA A 62 7.24 2.05 -12.47
N ALA A 63 7.82 2.53 -11.37
CA ALA A 63 8.09 3.93 -11.06
C ALA A 63 6.87 4.83 -10.79
N GLY A 64 6.71 5.19 -9.51
CA GLY A 64 6.50 6.59 -9.14
C GLY A 64 5.23 7.27 -9.66
N SER A 65 4.07 6.61 -9.64
CA SER A 65 2.82 7.37 -9.60
C SER A 65 2.80 8.14 -8.26
N GLN A 66 3.14 9.42 -8.32
CA GLN A 66 2.86 10.36 -7.23
C GLN A 66 1.43 10.08 -6.76
N PRO A 67 1.18 9.87 -5.46
CA PRO A 67 -0.18 9.73 -4.99
C PRO A 67 -0.94 10.99 -5.43
N ASP A 68 -1.93 10.85 -6.31
CA ASP A 68 -3.02 11.82 -6.37
C ASP A 68 -3.55 11.84 -4.94
N ASN A 69 -3.37 12.97 -4.26
CA ASN A 69 -3.76 13.21 -2.86
C ASN A 69 -5.30 13.24 -2.71
N ARG A 70 -5.99 12.32 -3.38
CA ARG A 70 -7.41 12.03 -3.26
C ARG A 70 -7.56 10.66 -2.61
N PHE A 71 -7.32 10.63 -1.30
CA PHE A 71 -8.00 9.69 -0.43
C PHE A 71 -9.42 10.16 -0.16
#